data_AF-D3VKC6-F1
#
_entry.id   AF-D3VKC6-F1
#
_cell.length_a   1.000
_cell.length_b   1.000
_cell.length_c   1.000
_cell.angle_alpha   90.00
_cell.angle_beta   90.00
_cell.angle_gamma   90.00
#
_symmetry.space_group_name_H-M   'P 1'
#
loop_
_entity.id
_entity.type
_entity.pdbx_description
1 polymer ?
#
loop_
_entity_poly.entity_id
_entity_poly.type
_entity_poly.pdbx_seq_one_letter_code
_entity_poly.pdbx_strand_id
1 'polypeptide(L)'
;MTARRRLHFFQRLIKEADRKVCVILDNLRVQHARLVKKWLEKHKNRIEVFYLPAYSAELNPDEYLNGDLKNAIRASSPARSPQE
;
A
#
# COMPACT_ATOMS: atom_id res chain seq x y z
N MET A 1 -6.00 2.71 7.40
CA MET A 1 -5.16 1.61 7.93
C MET A 1 -4.52 2.03 9.25
N THR A 2 -4.62 1.23 10.33
CA THR A 2 -3.94 1.53 11.61
C THR A 2 -2.45 1.15 11.56
N ALA A 3 -1.64 1.72 12.46
CA ALA A 3 -0.21 1.39 12.56
C ALA A 3 0.05 -0.10 12.82
N ARG A 4 -0.79 -0.76 13.64
CA ARG A 4 -0.68 -2.20 13.93
C ARG A 4 -0.91 -3.06 12.69
N ARG A 5 -1.93 -2.71 11.88
CA ARG A 5 -2.27 -3.49 10.68
C ARG A 5 -1.21 -3.32 9.58
N ARG A 6 -0.64 -2.12 9.44
CA ARG A 6 0.52 -1.89 8.55
C ARG A 6 1.74 -2.70 8.99
N LEU A 7 2.02 -2.73 10.29
CA LEU A 7 3.14 -3.51 10.82
C LEU A 7 2.96 -5.01 10.54
N HIS A 8 1.76 -5.54 10.77
CA HIS A 8 1.44 -6.93 10.45
C HIS A 8 1.62 -7.24 8.96
N PHE A 9 1.21 -6.31 8.09
CA PHE A 9 1.44 -6.42 6.65
C PHE A 9 2.92 -6.50 6.30
N PHE A 10 3.76 -5.59 6.82
CA PHE A 10 5.21 -5.62 6.56
C PHE A 10 5.88 -6.89 7.07
N GLN A 11 5.48 -7.39 8.25
CA GLN A 11 5.98 -8.65 8.79
C GLN A 11 5.69 -9.83 7.87
N ARG A 12 4.49 -9.89 7.30
CA ARG A 12 4.15 -10.93 6.32
C ARG A 12 4.94 -10.78 5.03
N LEU A 13 5.11 -9.55 4.55
CA LEU A 13 5.78 -9.27 3.29
C LEU A 13 7.25 -9.72 3.32
N ILE A 14 7.97 -9.43 4.41
CA ILE A 14 9.35 -9.89 4.55
C ILE A 14 9.45 -11.39 4.86
N LYS A 15 8.40 -12.01 5.41
CA LYS A 15 8.39 -13.46 5.66
C LYS A 15 8.34 -14.26 4.35
N GLU A 16 7.59 -13.75 3.38
CA GLU A 16 7.40 -14.42 2.07
C GLU A 16 8.49 -14.04 1.05
N ALA A 17 9.27 -13.00 1.31
CA ALA A 17 10.34 -12.56 0.42
C ALA A 17 11.73 -13.04 0.88
N ASP A 18 12.42 -13.78 0.02
CA ASP A 18 13.82 -14.22 0.22
C ASP A 18 14.84 -13.09 -0.04
N ARG A 19 14.39 -11.94 -0.54
CA ARG A 19 15.21 -10.77 -0.86
C ARG A 19 14.78 -9.54 -0.07
N LYS A 20 15.63 -8.51 -0.05
CA LYS A 20 15.25 -7.22 0.52
C LYS A 20 14.05 -6.64 -0.24
N VAL A 21 13.05 -6.22 0.52
CA VAL A 21 11.81 -5.65 0.01
C VAL A 21 11.93 -4.13 -0.03
N CYS A 22 11.63 -3.52 -1.18
CA CYS A 22 11.43 -2.08 -1.29
C CYS A 22 9.94 -1.79 -1.43
N VAL A 23 9.37 -1.02 -0.49
CA VAL A 23 7.95 -0.62 -0.52
C VAL A 23 7.87 0.86 -0.82
N ILE A 24 7.10 1.23 -1.84
CA ILE A 24 6.81 2.63 -2.19
C ILE A 24 5.41 2.94 -1.67
N LEU A 25 5.25 4.03 -0.93
CA LEU A 25 3.97 4.47 -0.36
C LEU A 25 3.70 5.95 -0.67
N ASP A 26 2.42 6.30 -0.73
CA ASP A 26 1.93 7.68 -0.75
C ASP A 26 2.24 8.41 0.58
N ASN A 27 2.62 9.68 0.55
CA ASN A 27 3.03 10.40 1.77
C ASN A 27 1.85 10.94 2.59
N LEU A 28 1.00 10.04 3.06
CA LEU A 28 -0.08 10.37 4.00
C LEU A 28 0.46 10.50 5.43
N ARG A 29 0.00 11.51 6.17
CA ARG A 29 0.43 11.79 7.56
C ARG A 29 0.25 10.61 8.52
N VAL A 30 -0.77 9.76 8.31
CA VAL A 30 -1.03 8.54 9.11
C VAL A 30 0.05 7.46 8.92
N GLN A 31 0.99 7.67 8.00
CA GLN A 31 2.06 6.73 7.69
C GLN A 31 3.23 6.79 8.68
N HIS A 32 3.42 7.93 9.34
CA HIS A 32 4.60 8.22 10.17
C HIS A 32 4.48 7.75 11.62
N ALA A 33 3.77 6.66 11.88
CA ALA A 33 3.64 6.13 13.24
C ALA A 33 5.01 5.73 13.81
N ARG A 34 5.37 6.26 14.99
CA ARG A 34 6.66 5.99 15.67
C ARG A 34 6.95 4.49 15.82
N LEU A 35 5.91 3.69 16.07
CA LEU A 35 6.01 2.23 16.16
C LEU A 35 6.54 1.60 14.86
N VAL A 36 6.01 2.04 13.72
CA VAL A 36 6.39 1.52 12.40
C VAL A 36 7.83 1.93 12.08
N LYS A 37 8.21 3.20 12.33
CA LYS A 37 9.59 3.67 12.14
C LYS A 37 10.59 2.85 12.96
N LYS A 38 10.33 2.66 14.26
CA LYS A 38 11.20 1.84 15.13
C LYS A 38 11.35 0.41 14.64
N TRP A 39 10.29 -0.18 14.07
CA TRP A 39 10.37 -1.54 13.54
C TRP A 39 11.15 -1.60 12.22
N LEU A 40 10.95 -0.64 11.32
CA LEU A 40 11.68 -0.54 10.06
C LEU A 40 13.19 -0.43 10.30
N GLU A 41 13.63 0.40 11.25
CA GLU A 41 15.05 0.51 11.61
C GLU A 41 15.67 -0.84 12.02
N LYS A 42 14.94 -1.63 12.80
CA LYS A 42 15.37 -2.98 13.21
C LYS A 42 15.46 -3.97 12.05
N HIS A 43 14.75 -3.72 10.95
CA HIS A 43 14.65 -4.63 9.80
C HIS A 43 15.17 -4.02 8.50
N LYS A 44 16.01 -2.98 8.55
CA LYS A 44 16.52 -2.24 7.38
C LYS A 44 17.24 -3.10 6.33
N ASN A 45 17.76 -4.26 6.74
CA ASN A 45 18.42 -5.23 5.84
C ASN A 45 17.40 -6.10 5.07
N ARG A 46 16.14 -6.15 5.52
CA ARG A 46 15.06 -6.97 4.95
C ARG A 46 13.98 -6.14 4.26
N ILE A 47 13.74 -4.91 4.71
CA ILE A 47 12.73 -4.02 4.14
C ILE A 47 13.14 -2.56 4.24
N GLU A 48 12.80 -1.80 3.22
CA GLU A 48 12.95 -0.35 3.16
C GLU A 48 11.69 0.28 2.58
N VAL A 49 11.29 1.42 3.14
CA VAL A 49 10.06 2.13 2.77
C VAL A 49 10.42 3.49 2.20
N PHE A 50 9.96 3.77 1.00
CA PHE A 50 10.12 5.02 0.28
C PHE A 50 8.77 5.73 0.22
N TYR A 51 8.76 7.03 0.51
CA TYR A 51 7.54 7.84 0.45
C TYR A 51 7.60 8.75 -0.77
N LEU A 52 6.53 8.76 -1.55
CA LEU A 52 6.38 9.68 -2.69
C LEU A 52 6.21 11.13 -2.20
N PRO A 53 6.52 12.15 -3.02
CA PRO A 53 6.16 13.52 -2.70
C PRO A 53 4.65 13.68 -2.45
N ALA A 54 4.29 14.66 -1.63
CA ALA A 54 2.87 14.94 -1.39
C ALA A 54 2.20 15.40 -2.70
N TYR A 55 0.97 14.93 -2.93
CA TYR A 55 0.16 15.24 -4.13
C TYR A 55 0.74 14.74 -5.46
N SER A 56 1.66 13.78 -5.45
CA SER A 56 2.22 13.16 -6.68
C SER A 56 1.54 11.84 -7.03
N ALA A 57 0.28 11.89 -7.44
CA ALA A 57 -0.48 10.72 -7.88
C ALA A 57 0.08 10.11 -9.17
N GLU A 58 0.62 10.95 -10.06
CA GLU A 58 1.25 10.57 -11.32
C GLU A 58 2.48 9.65 -11.17
N LEU A 59 3.13 9.71 -10.01
CA LEU A 59 4.29 8.90 -9.65
C LEU A 59 3.91 7.56 -9.01
N ASN A 60 2.63 7.37 -8.70
CA ASN A 60 2.16 6.22 -7.95
C ASN A 60 1.62 5.15 -8.91
N PRO A 61 2.33 4.03 -9.13
CA PRO A 61 1.97 3.07 -10.16
C PRO A 61 0.62 2.38 -9.92
N ASP A 62 0.14 2.33 -8.68
CA ASP A 62 -1.19 1.76 -8.39
C ASP A 62 -2.33 2.64 -8.90
N GLU A 63 -2.12 3.94 -9.14
CA GLU A 63 -3.15 4.81 -9.72
C GLU A 63 -3.49 4.38 -11.14
N TYR A 64 -2.51 3.91 -11.93
CA TYR A 64 -2.77 3.34 -13.26
C TYR A 64 -3.60 2.06 -13.16
N LEU A 65 -3.17 1.12 -12.29
CA LEU A 65 -3.89 -0.14 -12.07
C LEU A 65 -5.33 0.09 -11.57
N ASN A 66 -5.51 1.00 -10.62
CA ASN A 66 -6.83 1.37 -10.12
C ASN A 66 -7.65 2.07 -11.19
N GLY A 67 -7.03 2.89 -12.03
CA GLY A 67 -7.69 3.52 -13.19
C GLY A 67 -8.28 2.47 -14.13
N ASP A 68 -7.46 1.50 -14.53
CA ASP A 68 -7.87 0.39 -15.39
C ASP A 68 -8.99 -0.43 -14.76
N LEU A 69 -8.85 -0.79 -13.48
CA LEU A 69 -9.86 -1.53 -12.75
C LEU A 69 -11.18 -0.75 -12.65
N LYS A 70 -11.12 0.54 -12.30
CA LYS A 70 -12.32 1.40 -12.22
C LYS A 70 -13.00 1.52 -13.58
N ASN A 71 -12.23 1.64 -14.67
CA ASN A 71 -12.76 1.70 -16.03
C ASN A 71 -13.43 0.38 -16.41
N ALA A 72 -12.81 -0.76 -16.11
CA ALA A 72 -13.38 -2.08 -16.34
C ALA A 72 -14.70 -2.28 -15.57
N ILE A 73 -14.73 -1.88 -14.29
CA ILE A 73 -15.95 -1.95 -13.46
C ILE A 73 -17.05 -1.05 -14.02
N ARG A 74 -16.72 0.18 -14.45
CA ARG A 74 -17.69 1.11 -15.06
C ARG A 74 -18.25 0.60 -16.38
N ALA A 75 -17.45 -0.13 -17.15
CA ALA A 75 -17.88 -0.76 -18.40
C ALA A 75 -18.73 -2.03 -18.16
N SER A 76 -18.63 -2.65 -16.98
CA SER A 76 -19.41 -3.83 -16.62
C SER A 76 -20.86 -3.47 -16.27
N SER A 77 -21.79 -4.42 -16.46
CA SER A 77 -23.19 -4.20 -16.10
C SER A 77 -23.35 -3.92 -14.60
N PRO A 78 -24.22 -2.97 -14.21
CA PRO A 78 -24.46 -2.67 -12.81
C PRO A 78 -24.84 -3.94 -12.03
N ALA A 79 -24.33 -4.06 -10.80
CA ALA A 79 -24.79 -5.11 -9.89
C ALA A 79 -26.30 -4.95 -9.71
N ARG A 80 -27.07 -5.94 -10.17
CA ARG A 80 -28.51 -5.98 -9.94
C ARG A 80 -28.74 -6.22 -8.46
N SER A 81 -29.47 -5.34 -7.79
CA SER A 81 -30.03 -5.64 -6.48
C SER A 81 -30.97 -6.84 -6.60
N PRO A 82 -31.02 -7.74 -5.61
CA PRO A 82 -32.05 -8.78 -5.55
C PRO A 82 -33.43 -8.12 -5.62
N GLN A 83 -34.31 -8.67 -6.45
CA GLN A 83 -35.74 -8.31 -6.41
C GLN A 83 -36.31 -8.87 -5.11
N GLU A 84 -36.97 -8.01 -4.33
CA GLU A 84 -37.68 -8.37 -3.08
C GLU A 84 -38.81 -9.38 -3.33
#